data_AF-A0A8G2BM98-F1
#
_entry.id   AF-A0A8G2BM98-F1
#
_cell.length_a   1.000
_cell.length_b   1.000
_cell.length_c   1.000
_cell.angle_alpha   90.00
_cell.angle_beta   90.00
_cell.angle_gamma   90.00
#
_symmetry.space_group_name_H-M   'P 1'
#
loop_
_entity.id
_entity.type
_entity.pdbx_description
1 polymer ?
#
loop_
_entity_poly.entity_id
_entity_poly.type
_entity_poly.pdbx_seq_one_letter_code
_entity_poly.pdbx_strand_id
1 'polypeptide(L)'
;MLKTLTAAAIAEYERDGFYFPIPVLGAEEVQRYRSALEAFERDNGGPLRGPMMFKTHLLFRWVDELIRHPKVLDAVEDILGPNLLAWNTHFFIKEPGDERYVAWHQDLTYWNLDPDEALTAWIALSPSTPKSGAMRMVPGTHTREVVPHLDTWKNGAMLTRGQEIAVEVDEDKAIDVTLRPGEMSLHHQKIFHASPANRADDRRIGLAIRYIPTHVRQVVIDDDSAALVRGTDEYGHFQLEPRPERDMDPALVAMQAEAAERQARILYHGTDRPTFRADI
;
A
#
# COMPACT_ATOMS: atom_id res chain seq x y z
N MET A 1 -8.71 -5.55 24.07
CA MET A 1 -8.57 -5.99 22.68
C MET A 1 -7.51 -7.08 22.64
N LEU A 2 -7.68 -8.09 21.78
CA LEU A 2 -6.74 -9.20 21.70
C LEU A 2 -5.49 -8.70 20.96
N LYS A 3 -4.36 -8.59 21.65
CA LYS A 3 -3.08 -8.26 21.02
C LYS A 3 -2.61 -9.45 20.18
N THR A 4 -2.28 -9.21 18.91
CA THR A 4 -1.82 -10.24 17.96
C THR A 4 -0.30 -10.23 17.80
N LEU A 5 0.32 -9.05 17.79
CA LEU A 5 1.77 -8.89 17.81
C LEU A 5 2.31 -9.07 19.22
N THR A 6 3.42 -9.81 19.33
CA THR A 6 4.14 -9.93 20.61
C THR A 6 4.85 -8.60 20.93
N ALA A 7 5.16 -8.37 22.21
CA ALA A 7 5.96 -7.20 22.61
C ALA A 7 7.32 -7.15 21.88
N ALA A 8 7.91 -8.31 21.58
CA ALA A 8 9.16 -8.39 20.81
C ALA A 8 8.95 -7.96 19.34
N ALA A 9 7.84 -8.36 18.71
CA ALA A 9 7.50 -7.95 17.35
C ALA A 9 7.24 -6.44 17.25
N ILE A 10 6.56 -5.86 18.24
CA ILE A 10 6.34 -4.41 18.33
C ILE A 10 7.67 -3.68 18.49
N ALA A 11 8.54 -4.14 19.41
CA ALA A 11 9.86 -3.54 19.61
C ALA A 11 10.76 -3.66 18.37
N GLU A 12 10.62 -4.73 17.58
CA GLU A 12 11.31 -4.89 16.29
C GLU A 12 10.78 -3.91 15.24
N TYR A 13 9.46 -3.76 15.11
CA TYR A 13 8.86 -2.74 14.26
C TYR A 13 9.34 -1.32 14.63
N GLU A 14 9.34 -0.99 15.92
CA GLU A 14 9.79 0.33 16.40
C GLU A 14 11.27 0.59 16.10
N ARG A 15 12.12 -0.43 16.28
CA ARG A 15 13.57 -0.35 16.04
C ARG A 15 13.92 -0.29 14.55
N ASP A 16 13.31 -1.15 13.75
CA ASP A 16 13.73 -1.38 12.36
C ASP A 16 12.83 -0.64 11.35
N GLY A 17 11.64 -0.21 11.77
CA GLY A 17 10.65 0.49 10.96
C GLY A 17 9.77 -0.43 10.13
N PHE A 18 9.88 -1.75 10.32
CA PHE A 18 9.05 -2.75 9.69
C PHE A 18 9.06 -4.06 10.49
N TYR A 19 8.07 -4.92 10.25
CA TYR A 19 8.02 -6.28 10.80
C TYR A 19 7.36 -7.25 9.82
N PHE A 20 7.97 -8.42 9.65
CA PHE A 20 7.49 -9.51 8.78
C PHE A 20 8.18 -10.83 9.14
N PRO A 21 7.66 -11.98 8.69
CA PRO A 21 6.33 -12.20 8.11
C PRO A 21 5.23 -12.24 9.18
N ILE A 22 4.02 -11.82 8.83
CA ILE A 22 2.83 -11.96 9.67
C ILE A 22 1.79 -12.80 8.92
N PRO A 23 1.45 -14.03 9.38
CA PRO A 23 0.46 -14.87 8.71
C PRO A 23 -0.95 -14.34 8.97
N VAL A 24 -1.63 -13.86 7.92
CA VAL A 24 -2.95 -13.24 8.04
C VAL A 24 -4.05 -13.96 7.27
N LEU A 25 -3.74 -14.70 6.20
CA LEU A 25 -4.74 -15.42 5.40
C LEU A 25 -4.44 -16.93 5.34
N GLY A 26 -5.50 -17.73 5.30
CA GLY A 26 -5.41 -19.16 4.97
C GLY A 26 -5.28 -19.40 3.46
N ALA A 27 -4.94 -20.64 3.07
CA ALA A 27 -4.77 -21.01 1.66
C ALA A 27 -6.04 -20.81 0.81
N GLU A 28 -7.22 -21.08 1.38
CA GLU A 28 -8.51 -20.86 0.69
C GLU A 28 -8.79 -19.37 0.44
N GLU A 29 -8.46 -18.51 1.41
CA GLU A 29 -8.61 -17.06 1.27
C GLU A 29 -7.67 -16.50 0.22
N VAL A 30 -6.40 -16.91 0.24
CA VAL A 30 -5.41 -16.56 -0.79
C VAL A 30 -5.92 -16.95 -2.17
N GLN A 31 -6.35 -18.21 -2.34
CA GLN A 31 -6.87 -18.69 -3.61
C GLN A 31 -8.08 -17.87 -4.06
N ARG A 32 -9.01 -17.56 -3.14
CA ARG A 32 -10.21 -16.77 -3.43
C ARG A 32 -9.85 -15.36 -3.92
N TYR A 33 -9.02 -14.62 -3.20
CA TYR A 33 -8.67 -13.24 -3.56
C TYR A 33 -7.85 -13.17 -4.84
N ARG A 34 -6.87 -14.07 -5.01
CA ARG A 34 -6.11 -14.17 -6.26
C ARG A 34 -7.03 -14.49 -7.45
N SER A 35 -7.93 -15.47 -7.29
CA SER A 35 -8.86 -15.85 -8.36
C SER A 35 -9.85 -14.73 -8.70
N ALA A 36 -10.27 -13.91 -7.71
CA ALA A 36 -11.15 -12.77 -7.94
C ALA A 36 -10.48 -11.68 -8.78
N LEU A 37 -9.21 -11.34 -8.47
CA LEU A 37 -8.40 -10.45 -9.29
C LEU A 37 -8.26 -10.98 -10.73
N GLU A 38 -7.81 -12.23 -10.87
CA GLU A 38 -7.56 -12.83 -12.19
C GLU A 38 -8.85 -12.99 -13.01
N ALA A 39 -9.99 -13.26 -12.35
CA ALA A 39 -11.29 -13.31 -13.02
C ALA A 39 -11.69 -11.93 -13.55
N PHE A 40 -11.55 -10.89 -12.73
CA PHE A 40 -11.79 -9.52 -13.17
C PHE A 40 -10.93 -9.16 -14.40
N GLU A 41 -9.63 -9.43 -14.35
CA GLU A 41 -8.72 -9.10 -15.45
C GLU A 41 -9.06 -9.85 -16.75
N ARG A 42 -9.41 -11.14 -16.66
CA ARG A 42 -9.88 -11.90 -17.84
C ARG A 42 -11.15 -11.33 -18.44
N ASP A 43 -12.13 -11.01 -17.59
CA ASP A 43 -13.47 -10.60 -18.04
C ASP A 43 -13.49 -9.16 -18.57
N ASN A 44 -12.50 -8.34 -18.19
CA ASN A 44 -12.40 -6.92 -18.58
C ASN A 44 -11.28 -6.63 -19.60
N GLY A 45 -10.69 -7.67 -20.19
CA GLY A 45 -9.78 -7.55 -21.34
C GLY A 45 -8.36 -7.13 -21.00
N GLY A 46 -7.92 -7.26 -19.74
CA GLY A 46 -6.56 -6.96 -19.35
C GLY A 46 -6.34 -6.74 -17.84
N PRO A 47 -5.08 -6.56 -17.43
CA PRO A 47 -4.73 -6.32 -16.04
C PRO A 47 -5.28 -5.00 -15.51
N LEU A 48 -5.45 -4.88 -14.18
CA LEU A 48 -5.69 -3.60 -13.52
C LEU A 48 -4.55 -2.63 -13.84
N ARG A 49 -4.87 -1.39 -14.23
CA ARG A 49 -3.89 -0.36 -14.60
C ARG A 49 -4.38 1.04 -14.24
N GLY A 50 -3.46 1.99 -14.16
CA GLY A 50 -3.76 3.40 -14.01
C GLY A 50 -4.58 3.71 -12.75
N PRO A 51 -5.55 4.63 -12.83
CA PRO A 51 -6.34 5.05 -11.68
C PRO A 51 -7.05 3.91 -10.95
N MET A 52 -7.42 2.82 -11.64
CA MET A 52 -8.14 1.69 -11.03
C MET A 52 -7.30 0.91 -10.01
N MET A 53 -5.97 1.11 -10.00
CA MET A 53 -5.11 0.49 -9.00
C MET A 53 -5.15 1.21 -7.65
N PHE A 54 -5.73 2.41 -7.56
CA PHE A 54 -5.85 3.20 -6.33
C PHE A 54 -7.22 3.02 -5.67
N LYS A 55 -7.30 3.03 -4.33
CA LYS A 55 -8.55 2.83 -3.57
C LYS A 55 -9.41 1.66 -4.12
N THR A 56 -8.75 0.58 -4.53
CA THR A 56 -9.37 -0.64 -5.07
C THR A 56 -10.42 -1.28 -4.14
N HIS A 57 -10.38 -0.97 -2.84
CA HIS A 57 -11.43 -1.38 -1.88
C HIS A 57 -12.80 -0.76 -2.16
N LEU A 58 -12.89 0.36 -2.88
CA LEU A 58 -14.16 0.90 -3.38
C LEU A 58 -14.69 0.13 -4.60
N LEU A 59 -13.77 -0.43 -5.41
CA LEU A 59 -14.13 -1.15 -6.63
C LEU A 59 -14.54 -2.59 -6.35
N PHE A 60 -13.95 -3.21 -5.34
CA PHE A 60 -14.06 -4.64 -5.12
C PHE A 60 -14.44 -4.95 -3.68
N ARG A 61 -15.56 -5.65 -3.51
CA ARG A 61 -16.02 -6.14 -2.20
C ARG A 61 -14.99 -7.05 -1.56
N TRP A 62 -14.35 -7.90 -2.34
CA TRP A 62 -13.31 -8.79 -1.81
C TRP A 62 -12.04 -8.02 -1.35
N VAL A 63 -11.79 -6.81 -1.86
CA VAL A 63 -10.72 -5.93 -1.35
C VAL A 63 -11.21 -5.18 -0.10
N ASP A 64 -12.48 -4.73 -0.03
CA ASP A 64 -13.07 -4.20 1.22
C ASP A 64 -12.98 -5.22 2.36
N GLU A 65 -13.21 -6.50 2.07
CA GLU A 65 -13.04 -7.60 3.02
C GLU A 65 -11.59 -7.70 3.54
N LEU A 66 -10.59 -7.52 2.67
CA LEU A 66 -9.17 -7.53 3.04
C LEU A 66 -8.78 -6.36 3.93
N ILE A 67 -9.21 -5.13 3.61
CA ILE A 67 -8.89 -3.95 4.46
C ILE A 67 -9.52 -4.03 5.85
N ARG A 68 -10.54 -4.88 6.01
CA ARG A 68 -11.25 -5.11 7.28
C ARG A 68 -10.97 -6.48 7.89
N HIS A 69 -10.03 -7.23 7.34
CA HIS A 69 -9.76 -8.59 7.78
C HIS A 69 -9.29 -8.58 9.25
N PRO A 70 -9.90 -9.36 10.16
CA PRO A 70 -9.63 -9.27 11.60
C PRO A 70 -8.15 -9.39 11.95
N LYS A 71 -7.44 -10.39 11.40
CA LYS A 71 -6.01 -10.58 11.67
C LYS A 71 -5.12 -9.47 11.12
N VAL A 72 -5.55 -8.78 10.06
CA VAL A 72 -4.82 -7.63 9.52
C VAL A 72 -4.99 -6.46 10.48
N LEU A 73 -6.25 -6.12 10.78
CA LEU A 73 -6.57 -5.00 11.65
C LEU A 73 -6.04 -5.20 13.08
N ASP A 74 -6.03 -6.41 13.63
CA ASP A 74 -5.49 -6.68 14.96
C ASP A 74 -3.98 -6.37 15.03
N ALA A 75 -3.21 -6.74 14.01
CA ALA A 75 -1.79 -6.41 13.94
C ALA A 75 -1.54 -4.91 13.68
N VAL A 76 -2.40 -4.25 12.91
CA VAL A 76 -2.33 -2.80 12.65
C VAL A 76 -2.67 -2.01 13.92
N GLU A 77 -3.70 -2.42 14.66
CA GLU A 77 -4.12 -1.81 15.91
C GLU A 77 -3.03 -1.89 16.98
N ASP A 78 -2.29 -2.99 17.04
CA ASP A 78 -1.16 -3.13 17.97
C ASP A 78 -0.06 -2.06 17.76
N ILE A 79 -0.01 -1.42 16.58
CA ILE A 79 0.95 -0.35 16.24
C ILE A 79 0.28 1.03 16.27
N LEU A 80 -0.87 1.20 15.63
CA LEU A 80 -1.51 2.52 15.42
C LEU A 80 -2.59 2.85 16.46
N GLY A 81 -3.01 1.89 17.28
CA GLY A 81 -4.11 2.05 18.21
C GLY A 81 -5.49 1.74 17.61
N PRO A 82 -6.58 1.98 18.35
CA PRO A 82 -7.87 1.32 18.12
C PRO A 82 -8.77 1.98 17.08
N ASN A 83 -8.51 3.23 16.69
CA ASN A 83 -9.38 3.99 15.79
C ASN A 83 -8.69 4.13 14.45
N LEU A 84 -9.12 3.35 13.45
CA LEU A 84 -8.38 3.13 12.23
C LEU A 84 -9.23 3.46 11.00
N LEU A 85 -8.63 4.22 10.08
CA LEU A 85 -9.10 4.41 8.72
C LEU A 85 -8.19 3.61 7.77
N ALA A 86 -8.77 2.93 6.78
CA ALA A 86 -8.04 2.50 5.59
C ALA A 86 -8.08 3.64 4.58
N TRP A 87 -6.99 4.39 4.48
CA TRP A 87 -6.91 5.60 3.67
C TRP A 87 -6.73 5.29 2.19
N ASN A 88 -5.94 4.27 1.84
CA ASN A 88 -5.72 3.91 0.45
C ASN A 88 -5.36 2.43 0.29
N THR A 89 -5.70 1.85 -0.86
CA THR A 89 -5.22 0.54 -1.29
C THR A 89 -4.57 0.63 -2.66
N HIS A 90 -3.50 -0.14 -2.87
CA HIS A 90 -2.78 -0.17 -4.13
C HIS A 90 -2.23 -1.57 -4.46
N PHE A 91 -2.58 -2.11 -5.63
CA PHE A 91 -1.95 -3.31 -6.16
C PHE A 91 -0.55 -3.02 -6.72
N PHE A 92 0.43 -3.83 -6.32
CA PHE A 92 1.76 -3.88 -6.90
C PHE A 92 1.99 -5.24 -7.55
N ILE A 93 1.56 -5.34 -8.81
CA ILE A 93 1.63 -6.57 -9.59
C ILE A 93 2.82 -6.52 -10.54
N LYS A 94 3.63 -7.57 -10.54
CA LYS A 94 4.72 -7.78 -11.51
C LYS A 94 4.49 -9.09 -12.24
N GLU A 95 4.31 -9.03 -13.55
CA GLU A 95 4.15 -10.22 -14.40
C GLU A 95 5.44 -11.05 -14.47
N PRO A 96 5.42 -12.33 -14.88
CA PRO A 96 6.63 -13.09 -15.15
C PRO A 96 7.53 -12.37 -16.16
N GLY A 97 8.80 -12.17 -15.82
CA GLY A 97 9.76 -11.46 -16.67
C GLY A 97 9.55 -9.94 -16.73
N ASP A 98 8.68 -9.37 -15.89
CA ASP A 98 8.46 -7.92 -15.84
C ASP A 98 9.70 -7.19 -15.33
N GLU A 99 10.31 -6.38 -16.20
CA GLU A 99 11.51 -5.59 -15.92
C GLU A 99 11.23 -4.36 -15.05
N ARG A 100 9.96 -4.04 -14.77
CA ARG A 100 9.57 -2.88 -13.97
C ARG A 100 9.97 -3.01 -12.50
N TYR A 101 10.33 -1.88 -11.90
CA TYR A 101 10.86 -1.80 -10.54
C TYR A 101 10.26 -0.64 -9.76
N VAL A 102 10.40 -0.72 -8.44
CA VAL A 102 10.16 0.38 -7.51
C VAL A 102 11.53 0.82 -7.02
N ALA A 103 11.92 2.06 -7.31
CA ALA A 103 13.18 2.63 -6.85
C ALA A 103 13.20 2.79 -5.33
N TRP A 104 14.38 2.98 -4.75
CA TRP A 104 14.49 3.34 -3.34
C TRP A 104 13.73 4.64 -3.08
N HIS A 105 12.79 4.61 -2.14
CA HIS A 105 11.95 5.75 -1.81
C HIS A 105 11.46 5.70 -0.37
N GLN A 106 10.88 6.82 0.07
CA GLN A 106 9.99 6.90 1.22
C GLN A 106 8.57 7.13 0.73
N ASP A 107 7.62 6.51 1.41
CA ASP A 107 6.20 6.55 1.10
C ASP A 107 5.62 7.97 1.39
N LEU A 108 6.02 8.56 2.51
CA LEU A 108 5.48 9.82 3.07
C LEU A 108 5.67 11.06 2.19
N THR A 109 6.69 11.10 1.33
CA THR A 109 7.16 12.31 0.62
C THR A 109 6.05 13.09 -0.08
N TYR A 110 4.96 12.42 -0.48
CA TYR A 110 3.87 13.03 -1.23
C TYR A 110 2.50 12.83 -0.59
N TRP A 111 2.40 12.40 0.67
CA TRP A 111 1.10 12.12 1.30
C TRP A 111 0.54 13.30 2.08
N ASN A 112 1.39 14.19 2.60
CA ASN A 112 0.98 15.41 3.31
C ASN A 112 -0.07 15.14 4.41
N LEU A 113 0.22 14.18 5.28
CA LEU A 113 -0.60 13.84 6.45
C LEU A 113 -0.06 14.55 7.70
N ASP A 114 -0.95 14.98 8.58
CA ASP A 114 -0.63 15.61 9.87
C ASP A 114 -1.48 15.00 11.02
N PRO A 115 -0.88 14.44 12.09
CA PRO A 115 0.53 14.08 12.14
C PRO A 115 0.88 13.09 11.02
N ASP A 116 2.17 12.92 10.75
CA ASP A 116 2.67 12.03 9.71
C ASP A 116 2.58 10.55 10.10
N GLU A 117 1.46 10.11 10.68
CA GLU A 117 1.23 8.77 11.19
C GLU A 117 0.47 7.91 10.17
N ALA A 118 1.17 6.98 9.54
CA ALA A 118 0.58 6.03 8.62
C ALA A 118 1.32 4.68 8.67
N LEU A 119 0.61 3.58 8.43
CA LEU A 119 1.19 2.25 8.38
C LEU A 119 0.80 1.58 7.07
N THR A 120 1.79 1.07 6.33
CA THR A 120 1.50 0.22 5.17
C THR A 120 1.50 -1.24 5.60
N ALA A 121 0.37 -1.93 5.43
CA ALA A 121 0.28 -3.37 5.44
C ALA A 121 0.37 -3.89 4.00
N TRP A 122 1.39 -4.67 3.68
CA TRP A 122 1.58 -5.26 2.36
C TRP A 122 1.27 -6.75 2.41
N ILE A 123 0.18 -7.17 1.78
CA ILE A 123 -0.30 -8.56 1.80
C ILE A 123 0.12 -9.27 0.51
N ALA A 124 0.76 -10.44 0.66
CA ALA A 124 1.17 -11.29 -0.45
C ALA A 124 0.00 -12.19 -0.90
N LEU A 125 -0.48 -12.04 -2.14
CA LEU A 125 -1.44 -12.97 -2.78
C LEU A 125 -0.75 -13.99 -3.69
N SER A 126 0.56 -13.86 -3.90
CA SER A 126 1.43 -14.84 -4.52
C SER A 126 2.83 -14.80 -3.86
N PRO A 127 3.74 -15.75 -4.16
CA PRO A 127 5.06 -15.78 -3.52
C PRO A 127 5.86 -14.49 -3.76
N SER A 128 6.27 -13.82 -2.68
CA SER A 128 7.20 -12.69 -2.72
C SER A 128 8.57 -13.17 -2.26
N THR A 129 9.50 -13.27 -3.20
CA THR A 129 10.86 -13.80 -3.01
C THR A 129 11.86 -12.88 -3.71
N PRO A 130 13.17 -12.96 -3.43
CA PRO A 130 14.16 -12.19 -4.18
C PRO A 130 14.06 -12.42 -5.69
N LYS A 131 13.75 -13.66 -6.14
CA LYS A 131 13.54 -13.98 -7.57
C LYS A 131 12.31 -13.29 -8.14
N SER A 132 11.20 -13.23 -7.39
CA SER A 132 9.96 -12.57 -7.82
C SER A 132 9.92 -11.06 -7.55
N GLY A 133 11.07 -10.50 -7.16
CA GLY A 133 11.23 -9.08 -6.90
C GLY A 133 10.67 -8.64 -5.55
N ALA A 134 10.90 -9.39 -4.47
CA ALA A 134 10.49 -9.02 -3.11
C ALA A 134 10.92 -7.59 -2.75
N MET A 135 10.12 -6.95 -1.90
CA MET A 135 10.47 -5.65 -1.37
C MET A 135 11.76 -5.75 -0.55
N ARG A 136 12.61 -4.74 -0.65
CA ARG A 136 13.83 -4.59 0.14
C ARG A 136 13.68 -3.38 1.05
N MET A 137 14.10 -3.49 2.30
CA MET A 137 14.02 -2.40 3.28
C MET A 137 15.34 -2.24 4.01
N VAL A 138 15.71 -1.01 4.35
CA VAL A 138 16.92 -0.74 5.16
C VAL A 138 16.51 -0.44 6.60
N PRO A 139 16.81 -1.33 7.57
CA PRO A 139 16.40 -1.15 8.98
C PRO A 139 16.78 0.20 9.57
N GLY A 140 15.89 0.77 10.38
CA GLY A 140 16.11 1.97 11.17
C GLY A 140 16.07 3.29 10.37
N THR A 141 15.95 3.23 9.04
CA THR A 141 15.89 4.44 8.19
C THR A 141 14.62 5.25 8.38
N HIS A 142 13.58 4.68 8.97
CA HIS A 142 12.32 5.37 9.29
C HIS A 142 12.48 6.46 10.36
N THR A 143 13.52 6.38 11.21
CA THR A 143 13.84 7.38 12.23
C THR A 143 14.52 8.63 11.67
N ARG A 144 14.90 8.61 10.38
CA ARG A 144 15.49 9.75 9.70
C ARG A 144 14.40 10.72 9.26
N GLU A 145 14.78 11.99 9.14
CA GLU A 145 13.97 12.97 8.41
C GLU A 145 13.72 12.49 6.97
N VAL A 146 12.64 12.99 6.36
CA VAL A 146 12.39 12.75 4.94
C VAL A 146 13.55 13.32 4.14
N VAL A 147 14.22 12.47 3.36
CA VAL A 147 15.38 12.87 2.57
C VAL A 147 14.94 13.46 1.23
N PRO A 148 15.79 14.25 0.54
CA PRO A 148 15.45 14.77 -0.77
C PRO A 148 15.09 13.63 -1.74
N HIS A 149 14.06 13.84 -2.56
CA HIS A 149 13.64 12.93 -3.63
C HIS A 149 13.80 13.61 -4.99
N LEU A 150 14.12 12.82 -6.01
CA LEU A 150 14.12 13.24 -7.41
C LEU A 150 12.95 12.58 -8.13
N ASP A 151 12.20 13.37 -8.88
CA ASP A 151 11.23 12.82 -9.83
C ASP A 151 11.96 12.43 -11.11
N THR A 152 12.19 11.14 -11.29
CA THR A 152 13.01 10.67 -12.41
C THR A 152 12.20 10.43 -13.68
N TRP A 153 10.89 10.18 -13.56
CA TRP A 153 10.00 9.81 -14.67
C TRP A 153 10.53 8.67 -15.55
N LYS A 154 11.47 7.86 -15.04
CA LYS A 154 12.13 6.79 -15.81
C LYS A 154 11.09 5.79 -16.31
N ASN A 155 11.32 5.26 -17.52
CA ASN A 155 10.56 4.12 -18.04
C ASN A 155 10.81 2.91 -17.14
N GLY A 156 9.73 2.21 -16.79
CA GLY A 156 9.76 1.03 -15.95
C GLY A 156 9.72 1.28 -14.44
N ALA A 157 9.74 2.54 -13.98
CA ALA A 157 9.46 2.87 -12.58
C ALA A 157 7.96 2.76 -12.30
N MET A 158 7.57 1.94 -11.33
CA MET A 158 6.16 1.72 -10.96
C MET A 158 5.58 2.80 -10.04
N LEU A 159 6.42 3.74 -9.59
CA LEU A 159 5.99 4.84 -8.74
C LEU A 159 5.48 6.01 -9.57
N THR A 160 4.45 6.70 -9.10
CA THR A 160 3.72 7.74 -9.84
C THR A 160 4.62 8.81 -10.46
N ARG A 161 5.62 9.30 -9.70
CA ARG A 161 6.59 10.31 -10.17
C ARG A 161 7.92 9.71 -10.63
N GLY A 162 8.02 8.37 -10.64
CA GLY A 162 9.30 7.67 -10.67
C GLY A 162 10.22 8.14 -9.54
N GLN A 163 9.63 8.50 -8.39
CA GLN A 163 10.38 9.11 -7.31
C GLN A 163 11.49 8.18 -6.81
N GLU A 164 12.65 8.76 -6.52
CA GLU A 164 13.84 8.07 -6.03
C GLU A 164 14.49 8.96 -4.97
N ILE A 165 14.95 8.37 -3.85
CA ILE A 165 15.69 9.13 -2.84
C ILE A 165 17.03 9.59 -3.40
N ALA A 166 17.37 10.85 -3.20
CA ALA A 166 18.58 11.50 -3.70
C ALA A 166 19.77 11.35 -2.74
N VAL A 167 19.83 10.22 -2.03
CA VAL A 167 20.89 9.88 -1.08
C VAL A 167 21.41 8.49 -1.40
N GLU A 168 22.66 8.24 -1.06
CA GLU A 168 23.24 6.91 -1.21
C GLU A 168 22.56 5.93 -0.26
N VAL A 169 22.08 4.82 -0.81
CA VAL A 169 21.52 3.71 -0.06
C VAL A 169 22.57 2.63 0.07
N ASP A 170 22.91 2.29 1.31
CA ASP A 170 23.75 1.15 1.62
C ASP A 170 22.92 -0.14 1.44
N GLU A 171 22.95 -0.68 0.22
CA GLU A 171 22.18 -1.87 -0.14
C GLU A 171 22.65 -3.14 0.57
N ASP A 172 23.87 -3.17 1.10
CA ASP A 172 24.39 -4.30 1.89
C ASP A 172 23.68 -4.42 3.24
N LYS A 173 23.03 -3.34 3.69
CA LYS A 173 22.17 -3.33 4.89
C LYS A 173 20.71 -3.64 4.58
N ALA A 174 20.34 -3.78 3.32
CA ALA A 174 18.96 -4.04 2.95
C ALA A 174 18.56 -5.49 3.26
N ILE A 175 17.36 -5.65 3.80
CA ILE A 175 16.74 -6.95 4.08
C ILE A 175 15.66 -7.22 3.03
N ASP A 176 15.67 -8.41 2.43
CA ASP A 176 14.60 -8.90 1.55
C ASP A 176 13.36 -9.31 2.37
N VAL A 177 12.24 -8.66 2.11
CA VAL A 177 10.91 -8.96 2.69
C VAL A 177 10.29 -10.13 1.94
N THR A 178 10.76 -11.34 2.27
CA THR A 178 10.28 -12.59 1.68
C THR A 178 9.00 -13.05 2.38
N LEU A 179 7.92 -13.23 1.61
CA LEU A 179 6.60 -13.59 2.10
C LEU A 179 6.01 -14.76 1.30
N ARG A 180 5.39 -15.70 2.01
CA ARG A 180 4.51 -16.72 1.43
C ARG A 180 3.15 -16.10 1.12
N PRO A 181 2.39 -16.65 0.16
CA PRO A 181 1.01 -16.23 -0.05
C PRO A 181 0.21 -16.33 1.27
N GLY A 182 -0.49 -15.24 1.60
CA GLY A 182 -1.27 -15.09 2.83
C GLY A 182 -0.50 -14.50 4.02
N GLU A 183 0.80 -14.25 3.87
CA GLU A 183 1.58 -13.45 4.81
C GLU A 183 1.56 -11.98 4.42
N MET A 184 1.80 -11.11 5.39
CA MET A 184 1.99 -9.68 5.18
C MET A 184 3.26 -9.16 5.86
N SER A 185 3.71 -7.99 5.42
CA SER A 185 4.62 -7.11 6.16
C SER A 185 3.89 -5.87 6.63
N LEU A 186 4.33 -5.31 7.76
CA LEU A 186 3.96 -3.97 8.20
C LEU A 186 5.20 -3.08 8.09
N HIS A 187 5.06 -1.87 7.54
CA HIS A 187 6.18 -0.95 7.43
C HIS A 187 5.78 0.52 7.57
N HIS A 188 6.71 1.27 8.16
CA HIS A 188 6.58 2.70 8.40
C HIS A 188 6.73 3.48 7.09
N GLN A 189 5.89 4.49 6.89
CA GLN A 189 5.85 5.44 5.78
C GLN A 189 7.19 6.14 5.46
N LYS A 190 8.11 6.21 6.43
CA LYS A 190 9.47 6.78 6.25
C LYS A 190 10.56 5.73 5.96
N ILE A 191 10.28 4.44 5.98
CA ILE A 191 11.31 3.43 5.73
C ILE A 191 11.85 3.54 4.30
N PHE A 192 13.16 3.45 4.13
CA PHE A 192 13.74 3.34 2.80
C PHE A 192 13.42 1.96 2.27
N HIS A 193 12.68 1.91 1.16
CA HIS A 193 12.31 0.65 0.55
C HIS A 193 12.28 0.71 -0.98
N ALA A 194 12.51 -0.43 -1.61
CA ALA A 194 12.55 -0.63 -3.05
C ALA A 194 11.99 -2.00 -3.41
N SER A 195 11.74 -2.27 -4.70
CA SER A 195 11.50 -3.64 -5.15
C SER A 195 12.00 -3.88 -6.58
N PRO A 196 12.89 -4.86 -6.82
CA PRO A 196 13.47 -5.12 -8.13
C PRO A 196 12.50 -5.86 -9.06
N ALA A 197 12.85 -5.97 -10.33
CA ALA A 197 12.11 -6.70 -11.38
C ALA A 197 11.69 -8.13 -10.99
N ASN A 198 10.63 -8.64 -11.60
CA ASN A 198 10.20 -10.03 -11.41
C ASN A 198 10.92 -10.94 -12.43
N ARG A 199 11.82 -11.79 -11.93
CA ARG A 199 12.54 -12.80 -12.72
C ARG A 199 12.00 -14.22 -12.50
N ALA A 200 10.88 -14.35 -11.80
CA ALA A 200 10.21 -15.62 -11.57
C ALA A 200 9.25 -15.96 -12.71
N ASP A 201 8.79 -17.21 -12.70
CA ASP A 201 7.91 -17.79 -13.72
C ASP A 201 6.42 -17.60 -13.38
N ASP A 202 6.11 -17.03 -12.21
CA ASP A 202 4.76 -16.65 -11.76
C ASP A 202 4.70 -15.14 -11.49
N ARG A 203 3.48 -14.59 -11.50
CA ARG A 203 3.19 -13.21 -11.13
C ARG A 203 3.51 -12.96 -9.66
N ARG A 204 4.04 -11.78 -9.33
CA ARG A 204 4.13 -11.29 -7.95
C ARG A 204 2.96 -10.34 -7.69
N ILE A 205 2.01 -10.75 -6.86
CA ILE A 205 0.77 -10.02 -6.56
C ILE A 205 0.82 -9.57 -5.11
N GLY A 206 0.98 -8.27 -4.90
CA GLY A 206 0.92 -7.64 -3.60
C GLY A 206 -0.18 -6.59 -3.52
N LEU A 207 -0.90 -6.55 -2.40
CA LEU A 207 -1.81 -5.47 -2.06
C LEU A 207 -1.22 -4.64 -0.92
N ALA A 208 -0.90 -3.38 -1.18
CA ALA A 208 -0.58 -2.41 -0.15
C ALA A 208 -1.87 -1.79 0.38
N ILE A 209 -2.05 -1.79 1.70
CA ILE A 209 -3.15 -1.13 2.41
C ILE A 209 -2.51 -0.10 3.34
N ARG A 210 -2.90 1.16 3.20
CA ARG A 210 -2.40 2.25 4.03
C ARG A 210 -3.44 2.56 5.09
N TYR A 211 -3.09 2.29 6.34
CA TYR A 211 -3.91 2.61 7.50
C TYR A 211 -3.40 3.88 8.17
N ILE A 212 -4.32 4.67 8.71
CA ILE A 212 -4.03 5.87 9.50
C ILE A 212 -4.94 5.90 10.74
N PRO A 213 -4.49 6.46 11.87
CA PRO A 213 -5.38 6.79 12.98
C PRO A 213 -6.44 7.82 12.58
N THR A 214 -7.62 7.81 13.21
CA THR A 214 -8.71 8.76 12.89
C THR A 214 -8.37 10.22 13.19
N HIS A 215 -7.37 10.50 14.05
CA HIS A 215 -6.92 11.86 14.35
C HIS A 215 -6.05 12.49 13.27
N VAL A 216 -5.54 11.70 12.31
CA VAL A 216 -4.76 12.20 11.18
C VAL A 216 -5.66 13.04 10.27
N ARG A 217 -5.08 14.04 9.59
CA ARG A 217 -5.74 14.84 8.54
C ARG A 217 -4.84 15.01 7.32
N GLN A 218 -5.47 15.24 6.17
CA GLN A 218 -4.81 15.70 4.95
C GLN A 218 -4.63 17.22 5.01
N VAL A 219 -3.46 17.74 4.61
CA VAL A 219 -3.17 19.19 4.69
C VAL A 219 -3.16 19.92 3.35
N VAL A 220 -3.25 19.19 2.23
CA VAL A 220 -3.28 19.79 0.88
C VAL A 220 -4.69 19.95 0.33
N ILE A 221 -5.60 19.05 0.70
CA ILE A 221 -7.01 19.08 0.27
C ILE A 221 -7.93 18.92 1.47
N ASP A 222 -9.10 19.54 1.40
CA ASP A 222 -10.10 19.52 2.48
C ASP A 222 -11.21 18.47 2.23
N ASP A 223 -11.19 17.79 1.08
CA ASP A 223 -12.23 16.88 0.61
C ASP A 223 -11.74 15.43 0.37
N ASP A 224 -10.74 14.99 1.14
CA ASP A 224 -10.23 13.61 1.08
C ASP A 224 -11.20 12.60 1.75
N SER A 225 -11.07 11.33 1.40
CA SER A 225 -11.95 10.25 1.86
C SER A 225 -11.17 9.05 2.38
N ALA A 226 -11.77 8.28 3.29
CA ALA A 226 -11.18 7.05 3.82
C ALA A 226 -12.27 6.12 4.39
N ALA A 227 -11.99 4.81 4.42
CA ALA A 227 -12.90 3.84 5.00
C ALA A 227 -12.64 3.68 6.51
N LEU A 228 -13.62 3.97 7.36
CA LEU A 228 -13.54 3.63 8.79
C LEU A 228 -13.59 2.11 8.95
N VAL A 229 -12.47 1.52 9.39
CA VAL A 229 -12.29 0.06 9.48
C VAL A 229 -12.28 -0.47 10.90
N ARG A 230 -12.00 0.39 11.90
CA ARG A 230 -12.07 0.03 13.32
C ARG A 230 -12.30 1.24 14.22
N GLY A 231 -12.97 1.01 15.34
CA GLY A 231 -13.16 2.01 16.39
C GLY A 231 -14.18 3.08 16.00
N THR A 232 -13.94 4.31 16.44
CA THR A 232 -14.79 5.48 16.18
C THR A 232 -13.99 6.62 15.57
N ASP A 233 -14.65 7.40 14.71
CA ASP A 233 -14.11 8.66 14.21
C ASP A 233 -14.85 9.82 14.88
N GLU A 234 -14.15 10.52 15.76
CA GLU A 234 -14.65 11.72 16.47
C GLU A 234 -14.11 13.02 15.84
N TYR A 235 -13.21 12.92 14.85
CA TYR A 235 -12.51 14.04 14.24
C TYR A 235 -13.15 14.49 12.93
N GLY A 236 -13.62 13.54 12.11
CA GLY A 236 -14.30 13.84 10.85
C GLY A 236 -13.41 14.54 9.83
N HIS A 237 -12.10 14.27 9.85
CA HIS A 237 -11.13 14.84 8.91
C HIS A 237 -11.22 14.26 7.49
N PHE A 238 -11.84 13.08 7.34
CA PHE A 238 -12.04 12.40 6.06
C PHE A 238 -13.52 12.11 5.84
N GLN A 239 -13.96 12.21 4.58
CA GLN A 239 -15.27 11.69 4.19
C GLN A 239 -15.27 10.17 4.30
N LEU A 240 -16.22 9.60 5.05
CA LEU A 240 -16.28 8.17 5.25
C LEU A 240 -16.77 7.44 4.00
N GLU A 241 -15.95 6.50 3.54
CA GLU A 241 -16.25 5.68 2.37
C GLU A 241 -17.23 4.55 2.71
N PRO A 242 -18.28 4.33 1.89
CA PRO A 242 -19.21 3.23 2.08
C PRO A 242 -18.56 1.90 1.71
N ARG A 243 -19.14 0.80 2.20
CA ARG A 243 -18.70 -0.55 1.84
C ARG A 243 -19.38 -0.99 0.53
N PRO A 244 -18.64 -1.53 -0.45
CA PRO A 244 -19.24 -2.14 -1.63
C PRO A 244 -20.09 -3.37 -1.29
N GLU A 245 -21.36 -3.37 -1.71
CA GLU A 245 -22.23 -4.56 -1.61
C GLU A 245 -21.91 -5.63 -2.67
N ARG A 246 -21.33 -5.17 -3.80
CA ARG A 246 -20.90 -5.98 -4.95
C ARG A 246 -19.67 -5.37 -5.60
N ASP A 247 -18.95 -6.20 -6.35
CA ASP A 247 -17.85 -5.73 -7.19
C ASP A 247 -18.36 -4.80 -8.29
N MET A 248 -17.56 -3.77 -8.59
CA MET A 248 -17.78 -2.79 -9.64
C MET A 248 -19.13 -2.08 -9.55
N ASP A 249 -19.59 -1.76 -8.34
CA ASP A 249 -20.80 -0.96 -8.19
C ASP A 249 -20.62 0.41 -8.87
N PRO A 250 -21.52 0.81 -9.81
CA PRO A 250 -21.32 2.04 -10.58
C PRO A 250 -21.15 3.31 -9.74
N ALA A 251 -21.81 3.41 -8.58
CA ALA A 251 -21.68 4.57 -7.72
C ALA A 251 -20.29 4.64 -7.06
N LEU A 252 -19.75 3.48 -6.67
CA LEU A 252 -18.43 3.40 -6.04
C LEU A 252 -17.29 3.46 -7.06
N VAL A 253 -17.51 3.00 -8.28
CA VAL A 253 -16.60 3.23 -9.41
C VAL A 253 -16.47 4.73 -9.67
N ALA A 254 -17.58 5.48 -9.70
CA ALA A 254 -17.54 6.93 -9.85
C ALA A 254 -16.83 7.62 -8.68
N MET A 255 -17.15 7.23 -7.44
CA MET A 255 -16.49 7.76 -6.24
C MET A 255 -14.98 7.47 -6.24
N GLN A 256 -14.56 6.26 -6.63
CA GLN A 256 -13.15 5.89 -6.74
C GLN A 256 -12.44 6.72 -7.81
N ALA A 257 -13.07 6.94 -8.97
CA ALA A 257 -12.51 7.76 -10.03
C ALA A 257 -12.28 9.21 -9.55
N GLU A 258 -13.27 9.80 -8.88
CA GLU A 258 -13.10 11.12 -8.25
C GLU A 258 -11.96 11.11 -7.23
N ALA A 259 -11.92 10.12 -6.33
CA ALA A 259 -10.89 10.02 -5.30
C ALA A 259 -9.49 9.84 -5.91
N ALA A 260 -9.36 9.10 -7.02
CA ALA A 260 -8.10 8.98 -7.76
C ALA A 260 -7.67 10.33 -8.36
N GLU A 261 -8.60 11.13 -8.88
CA GLU A 261 -8.30 12.50 -9.34
C GLU A 261 -7.84 13.40 -8.18
N ARG A 262 -8.48 13.30 -6.99
CA ARG A 262 -8.03 14.04 -5.79
C ARG A 262 -6.63 13.61 -5.37
N GLN A 263 -6.36 12.31 -5.34
CA GLN A 263 -5.05 11.75 -5.02
C GLN A 263 -3.97 12.22 -6.01
N ALA A 264 -4.31 12.32 -7.30
CA ALA A 264 -3.40 12.90 -8.29
C ALA A 264 -3.03 14.34 -7.92
N ARG A 265 -4.00 15.18 -7.52
CA ARG A 265 -3.70 16.55 -7.07
C ARG A 265 -2.72 16.59 -5.89
N ILE A 266 -2.88 15.69 -4.92
CA ILE A 266 -1.95 15.58 -3.78
C ILE A 266 -0.56 15.13 -4.26
N LEU A 267 -0.49 14.05 -5.04
CA LEU A 267 0.78 13.45 -5.48
C LEU A 267 1.56 14.37 -6.41
N TYR A 268 0.88 15.08 -7.31
CA TYR A 268 1.47 15.99 -8.28
C TYR A 268 1.58 17.44 -7.78
N HIS A 269 1.19 17.72 -6.53
CA HIS A 269 1.35 19.03 -5.94
C HIS A 269 2.80 19.50 -6.06
N GLY A 270 2.99 20.72 -6.56
CA GLY A 270 4.31 21.30 -6.84
C GLY A 270 5.00 20.79 -8.10
N THR A 271 4.29 20.14 -9.03
CA THR A 271 4.80 19.77 -10.37
C THR A 271 3.98 20.40 -11.50
N ASP A 272 4.55 20.45 -12.71
CA ASP A 272 3.87 20.91 -13.93
C ASP A 272 2.94 19.83 -14.55
N ARG A 273 2.70 18.69 -13.88
CA ARG A 273 1.92 17.57 -14.43
C ARG A 273 0.57 17.40 -13.72
N PRO A 274 -0.55 17.28 -14.46
CA PRO A 274 -1.87 17.25 -13.83
C PRO A 274 -2.47 15.84 -13.58
N THR A 275 -1.92 14.77 -14.17
CA THR A 275 -2.57 13.43 -14.17
C THR A 275 -1.59 12.26 -14.11
N PHE A 276 -2.09 11.06 -13.76
CA PHE A 276 -1.33 9.80 -13.78
C PHE A 276 -0.73 9.50 -15.16
N ARG A 277 0.47 8.89 -15.19
CA ARG A 277 1.05 8.41 -16.45
C ARG A 277 0.25 7.20 -16.95
N ALA A 278 0.14 7.06 -18.27
CA ALA A 278 -0.61 5.95 -18.88
C ALA A 278 0.09 4.59 -18.77
N ASP A 279 1.38 4.56 -18.39
CA ASP A 279 2.24 3.38 -18.38
C ASP A 279 2.47 2.76 -16.98
N ILE A 280 1.82 3.31 -15.96
CA ILE A 280 1.78 2.79 -14.58
C ILE A 280 0.40 2.25 -14.26
#